data_AF-A0A452Y121-F1
#
_entry.id   AF-A0A452Y121-F1
#
_cell.length_a   1.000
_cell.length_b   1.000
_cell.length_c   1.000
_cell.angle_alpha   90.00
_cell.angle_beta   90.00
_cell.angle_gamma   90.00
#
_symmetry.space_group_name_H-M   'P 1'
#
loop_
_entity.id
_entity.type
_entity.pdbx_description
1 polymer ?
#
loop_
_entity_poly.entity_id
_entity_poly.type
_entity_poly.pdbx_seq_one_letter_code
_entity_poly.pdbx_strand_id
1 'polypeptide(L)'
;MLDGLCRSISTAGTVLGLYEDNRYRSESNKVHLKHVHLIGFGYGPEVDRRLELANYVSSGVIFGKDLVNSPANVLTPVVLAEEASKIASTYSDVFTATILDEERCRELKMGSYLAVAAASANPPRFIHLCYKPPGGNVKRKLAIVGKGLTFDSGGYNIKIGAVCNIELMKWDMGGSAAVLGAAKALGEIKPPGVEVHFIVAACENMISGTGMRPGDIVTASNGKTIEVDNTDAEGRLTLADALVYACKQGVDKIIDLATLTGFCRVALGPSIAASLQGF
;
A
#
# COMPACT_ATOMS: atom_id res chain seq x y z
N MET A 1 18.49 -2.47 -26.49
CA MET A 1 17.91 -2.78 -25.16
C MET A 1 18.19 -1.67 -24.15
N LEU A 2 19.45 -1.18 -24.06
CA LEU A 2 19.84 0.01 -23.27
C LEU A 2 19.04 1.28 -23.62
N ASP A 3 18.87 1.59 -24.91
CA ASP A 3 18.14 2.80 -25.34
C ASP A 3 16.66 2.83 -24.91
N GLY A 4 16.04 1.65 -24.80
CA GLY A 4 14.64 1.53 -24.41
C GLY A 4 14.42 1.69 -22.91
N LEU A 5 15.41 1.29 -22.10
CA LEU A 5 15.40 1.46 -20.65
C LEU A 5 15.69 2.92 -20.28
N CYS A 6 16.66 3.55 -20.95
CA CYS A 6 16.95 4.98 -20.76
C CYS A 6 15.72 5.87 -21.02
N ARG A 7 14.89 5.54 -22.02
CA ARG A 7 13.65 6.29 -22.34
C ARG A 7 12.65 6.28 -21.20
N SER A 8 12.24 5.10 -20.75
CA SER A 8 11.25 4.99 -19.68
C SER A 8 11.76 5.60 -18.37
N ILE A 9 13.06 5.49 -18.09
CA ILE A 9 13.70 6.14 -16.93
C ILE A 9 13.68 7.66 -17.07
N SER A 10 14.02 8.22 -18.24
CA SER A 10 13.97 9.68 -18.47
C SER A 10 12.56 10.25 -18.37
N THR A 11 11.56 9.55 -18.90
CA THR A 11 10.15 9.96 -18.75
C THR A 11 9.72 9.92 -17.30
N ALA A 12 9.92 8.79 -16.60
CA ALA A 12 9.56 8.67 -15.20
C ALA A 12 10.32 9.69 -14.33
N GLY A 13 11.62 9.88 -14.55
CA GLY A 13 12.42 10.87 -13.85
C GLY A 13 11.92 12.30 -14.05
N THR A 14 11.48 12.64 -15.27
CA THR A 14 10.90 13.96 -15.56
C THR A 14 9.56 14.14 -14.86
N VAL A 15 8.62 13.20 -15.04
CA VAL A 15 7.28 13.28 -14.44
C VAL A 15 7.35 13.30 -12.92
N LEU A 16 8.13 12.38 -12.32
CA LEU A 16 8.26 12.27 -10.87
C LEU A 16 9.11 13.38 -10.24
N GLY A 17 10.03 13.98 -10.99
CA GLY A 17 10.84 15.11 -10.55
C GLY A 17 10.07 16.44 -10.56
N LEU A 18 9.02 16.55 -11.37
CA LEU A 18 8.13 17.72 -11.41
C LEU A 18 7.00 17.65 -10.40
N TYR A 19 6.82 16.51 -9.74
CA TYR A 19 5.80 16.34 -8.71
C TYR A 19 6.12 17.23 -7.50
N GLU A 20 5.22 18.15 -7.20
CA GLU A 20 5.22 18.94 -5.97
C GLU A 20 3.86 18.79 -5.28
N ASP A 21 3.87 18.32 -4.03
CA ASP A 21 2.65 18.18 -3.24
C ASP A 21 2.35 19.46 -2.47
N ASN A 22 1.42 20.24 -3.01
CA ASN A 22 0.99 21.52 -2.44
C ASN A 22 -0.38 21.45 -1.74
N ARG A 23 -0.97 20.25 -1.57
CA ARG A 23 -2.35 20.10 -1.05
C ARG A 23 -2.58 20.67 0.35
N TYR A 24 -1.52 20.80 1.14
CA TYR A 24 -1.56 21.30 2.51
C TYR A 24 -0.79 22.61 2.72
N ARG A 25 -0.48 23.32 1.64
CA ARG A 25 0.15 24.66 1.68
C ARG A 25 -0.88 25.73 1.31
N SER A 26 -0.87 26.85 2.02
CA SER A 26 -1.75 28.00 1.73
C SER A 26 -1.34 28.74 0.45
N GLU A 27 -0.06 28.73 0.13
CA GLU A 27 0.51 29.28 -1.10
C GLU A 27 1.19 28.15 -1.88
N SER A 28 1.03 28.17 -3.20
CA SER A 28 1.62 27.16 -4.08
C SER A 28 2.17 27.80 -5.34
N ASN A 29 3.29 27.26 -5.80
CA ASN A 29 3.84 27.60 -7.11
C ASN A 29 3.17 26.71 -8.16
N LYS A 30 2.81 27.30 -9.30
CA LYS A 30 2.27 26.53 -10.41
C LYS A 30 3.43 25.91 -11.19
N VAL A 31 3.35 24.61 -11.46
CA VAL A 31 4.23 23.98 -12.44
C VAL A 31 3.85 24.49 -13.83
N HIS A 32 4.79 25.17 -14.49
CA HIS A 32 4.57 25.78 -15.81
C HIS A 32 4.97 24.89 -16.99
N LEU A 33 5.65 23.76 -16.73
CA LEU A 33 6.07 22.83 -17.78
C LEU A 33 4.88 22.06 -18.34
N LYS A 34 4.64 22.20 -19.66
CA LYS A 34 3.50 21.56 -20.35
C LYS A 34 3.90 20.41 -21.27
N HIS A 35 5.08 20.50 -21.89
CA HIS A 35 5.54 19.54 -22.88
C HIS A 35 7.02 19.23 -22.68
N VAL A 36 7.37 17.97 -22.89
CA VAL A 36 8.75 17.47 -22.87
C VAL A 36 8.94 16.64 -24.12
N HIS A 37 9.94 16.98 -24.93
CA HIS A 37 10.30 16.24 -26.14
C HIS A 37 11.60 15.48 -25.87
N LEU A 38 11.57 14.15 -25.99
CA LEU A 38 12.75 13.31 -25.88
C LEU A 38 13.37 13.12 -27.27
N ILE A 39 14.51 13.78 -27.51
CA ILE A 39 15.22 13.76 -28.80
C ILE A 39 16.37 12.75 -28.74
N GLY A 40 16.65 12.07 -29.86
CA GLY A 40 17.75 11.10 -29.96
C GLY A 40 17.38 9.69 -29.46
N PHE A 41 16.11 9.47 -29.15
CA PHE A 41 15.58 8.21 -28.63
C PHE A 41 14.60 7.56 -29.61
N GLY A 42 14.84 7.60 -30.92
CA GLY A 42 13.98 6.98 -31.94
C GLY A 42 12.55 7.53 -32.00
N TYR A 43 11.71 6.92 -32.84
CA TYR A 43 10.32 7.30 -33.07
C TYR A 43 9.44 6.09 -33.42
N GLY A 44 8.12 6.25 -33.33
CA GLY A 44 7.11 5.28 -33.76
C GLY A 44 6.41 4.51 -32.63
N PRO A 45 5.47 3.62 -32.96
CA PRO A 45 4.47 3.09 -32.01
C PRO A 45 5.04 2.36 -30.79
N GLU A 46 6.19 1.70 -30.95
CA GLU A 46 6.86 1.03 -29.82
C GLU A 46 7.42 2.03 -28.79
N VAL A 47 7.87 3.20 -29.26
CA VAL A 47 8.33 4.27 -28.37
C VAL A 47 7.14 4.85 -27.63
N ASP A 48 6.07 5.15 -28.35
CA ASP A 48 4.84 5.73 -27.77
C ASP A 48 4.27 4.83 -26.67
N ARG A 49 4.16 3.51 -26.92
CA ARG A 49 3.71 2.54 -25.89
C ARG A 49 4.58 2.54 -24.63
N ARG A 50 5.89 2.69 -24.76
CA ARG A 50 6.81 2.72 -23.61
C ARG A 50 6.72 4.03 -22.82
N LEU A 51 6.46 5.13 -23.51
CA LEU A 51 6.22 6.43 -22.87
C LEU A 51 4.89 6.40 -22.11
N GLU A 52 3.84 5.85 -22.71
CA GLU A 52 2.55 5.64 -22.04
C GLU A 52 2.71 4.75 -20.80
N LEU A 53 3.39 3.61 -20.93
CA LEU A 53 3.68 2.73 -19.79
C LEU A 53 4.41 3.49 -18.67
N ALA A 54 5.42 4.29 -19.00
CA ALA A 54 6.15 5.09 -18.01
C ALA A 54 5.23 6.14 -17.34
N ASN A 55 4.31 6.75 -18.08
CA ASN A 55 3.31 7.68 -17.53
C ASN A 55 2.34 6.97 -16.59
N TYR A 56 1.82 5.80 -16.95
CA TYR A 56 0.92 5.01 -16.10
C TYR A 56 1.59 4.54 -14.82
N VAL A 57 2.84 4.07 -14.90
CA VAL A 57 3.62 3.72 -13.70
C VAL A 57 3.88 4.97 -12.85
N SER A 58 4.24 6.09 -13.46
CA SER A 58 4.49 7.34 -12.74
C SER A 58 3.23 7.88 -12.05
N SER A 59 2.06 7.74 -12.66
CA SER A 59 0.78 8.15 -12.04
C SER A 59 0.44 7.29 -10.82
N GLY A 60 0.77 5.98 -10.86
CA GLY A 60 0.68 5.09 -9.71
C GLY A 60 1.66 5.48 -8.59
N VAL A 61 2.90 5.82 -8.94
CA VAL A 61 3.90 6.30 -7.96
C VAL A 61 3.48 7.63 -7.33
N ILE A 62 3.02 8.59 -8.12
CA ILE A 62 2.50 9.88 -7.63
C ILE A 62 1.34 9.65 -6.68
N PHE A 63 0.40 8.78 -7.04
CA PHE A 63 -0.71 8.45 -6.14
C PHE A 63 -0.22 7.83 -4.83
N GLY A 64 0.75 6.92 -4.86
CA GLY A 64 1.39 6.41 -3.65
C GLY A 64 2.02 7.52 -2.80
N LYS A 65 2.72 8.48 -3.43
CA LYS A 65 3.26 9.66 -2.74
C LYS A 65 2.16 10.51 -2.13
N ASP A 66 1.06 10.75 -2.84
CA ASP A 66 -0.08 11.51 -2.35
C ASP A 66 -0.66 10.87 -1.09
N LEU A 67 -0.83 9.55 -1.07
CA LEU A 67 -1.28 8.84 0.13
C LEU A 67 -0.29 9.02 1.28
N VAL A 68 0.98 8.68 1.09
CA VAL A 68 2.03 8.75 2.14
C VAL A 68 2.26 10.18 2.67
N ASN A 69 2.15 11.19 1.81
CA ASN A 69 2.33 12.59 2.18
C ASN A 69 1.15 13.13 2.99
N SER A 70 -0.05 12.61 2.78
CA SER A 70 -1.26 13.01 3.51
C SER A 70 -1.08 12.75 5.00
N PRO A 71 -1.35 13.74 5.88
CA PRO A 71 -1.22 13.51 7.31
C PRO A 71 -2.31 12.55 7.79
N ALA A 72 -2.04 11.81 8.88
CA ALA A 72 -2.93 10.76 9.37
C ALA A 72 -4.34 11.25 9.75
N ASN A 73 -4.49 12.51 10.16
CA ASN A 73 -5.80 13.11 10.43
C ASN A 73 -6.64 13.36 9.16
N VAL A 74 -6.02 13.30 7.98
CA VAL A 74 -6.70 13.40 6.67
C VAL A 74 -6.84 12.02 6.04
N LEU A 75 -5.78 11.20 6.05
CA LEU A 75 -5.79 9.85 5.49
C LEU A 75 -5.97 8.80 6.59
N THR A 76 -7.19 8.69 7.11
CA THR A 76 -7.58 7.63 8.06
C THR A 76 -7.80 6.30 7.33
N PRO A 77 -8.00 5.16 8.05
CA PRO A 77 -8.28 3.87 7.40
C PRO A 77 -9.53 3.89 6.52
N VAL A 78 -10.54 4.69 6.91
CA VAL A 78 -11.77 4.90 6.13
C VAL A 78 -11.45 5.62 4.82
N VAL A 79 -10.69 6.72 4.88
CA VAL A 79 -10.32 7.48 3.67
C VAL A 79 -9.41 6.65 2.76
N LEU A 80 -8.49 5.84 3.31
CA LEU A 80 -7.68 4.92 2.51
C LEU A 80 -8.55 3.90 1.75
N ALA A 81 -9.61 3.39 2.38
CA ALA A 81 -10.58 2.50 1.74
C ALA A 81 -11.43 3.21 0.68
N GLU A 82 -11.77 4.48 0.89
CA GLU A 82 -12.44 5.31 -0.12
C GLU A 82 -11.54 5.54 -1.34
N GLU A 83 -10.25 5.84 -1.15
CA GLU A 83 -9.28 5.97 -2.23
C GLU A 83 -9.14 4.67 -3.04
N ALA A 84 -9.10 3.52 -2.37
CA ALA A 84 -9.13 2.22 -3.04
C ALA A 84 -10.43 2.01 -3.83
N SER A 85 -11.57 2.40 -3.27
CA SER A 85 -12.87 2.31 -3.94
C SER A 85 -12.96 3.22 -5.18
N LYS A 86 -12.33 4.40 -5.14
CA LYS A 86 -12.22 5.31 -6.30
C LYS A 86 -11.43 4.69 -7.45
N ILE A 87 -10.36 3.94 -7.16
CA ILE A 87 -9.63 3.16 -8.18
C ILE A 87 -10.59 2.17 -8.86
N ALA A 88 -11.30 1.35 -8.08
CA ALA A 88 -12.21 0.37 -8.65
C ALA A 88 -13.37 1.00 -9.44
N SER A 89 -13.88 2.16 -8.99
CA SER A 89 -14.92 2.89 -9.73
C SER A 89 -14.40 3.43 -11.06
N THR A 90 -13.19 4.01 -11.05
CA THR A 90 -12.55 4.59 -12.25
C THR A 90 -12.25 3.53 -13.31
N TYR A 91 -11.83 2.34 -12.88
CA TYR A 91 -11.48 1.21 -13.75
C TYR A 91 -12.45 0.04 -13.59
N SER A 92 -13.75 0.34 -13.50
CA SER A 92 -14.81 -0.63 -13.18
C SER A 92 -15.00 -1.74 -14.21
N ASP A 93 -14.41 -1.61 -15.40
CA ASP A 93 -14.39 -2.66 -16.42
C ASP A 93 -13.40 -3.79 -16.09
N VAL A 94 -12.42 -3.54 -15.22
CA VAL A 94 -11.38 -4.52 -14.85
C VAL A 94 -11.18 -4.68 -13.34
N PHE A 95 -11.74 -3.80 -12.52
CA PHE A 95 -11.61 -3.84 -11.06
C PHE A 95 -12.94 -4.00 -10.33
N THR A 96 -12.90 -4.78 -9.24
CA THR A 96 -13.93 -4.80 -8.20
C THR A 96 -13.32 -4.45 -6.85
N ALA A 97 -14.07 -3.75 -5.99
CA ALA A 97 -13.69 -3.48 -4.60
C ALA A 97 -14.60 -4.22 -3.62
N THR A 98 -13.99 -4.84 -2.62
CA THR A 98 -14.65 -5.36 -1.42
C THR A 98 -14.03 -4.69 -0.20
N ILE A 99 -14.80 -3.91 0.52
CA ILE A 99 -14.37 -3.24 1.75
C ILE A 99 -15.08 -3.93 2.93
N LEU A 100 -14.31 -4.50 3.85
CA LEU A 100 -14.83 -5.11 5.06
C LEU A 100 -14.63 -4.13 6.22
N ASP A 101 -15.69 -3.88 6.96
CA ASP A 101 -15.64 -3.15 8.22
C ASP A 101 -15.19 -4.07 9.37
N GLU A 102 -15.17 -3.50 10.58
CA GLU A 102 -14.74 -4.21 11.79
C GLU A 102 -15.61 -5.45 12.08
N GLU A 103 -16.93 -5.32 11.93
CA GLU A 103 -17.87 -6.41 12.19
C GLU A 103 -17.62 -7.58 11.24
N ARG A 104 -17.47 -7.29 9.95
CA ARG A 104 -17.19 -8.33 8.96
C ARG A 104 -15.82 -8.98 9.17
N CYS A 105 -14.82 -8.22 9.60
CA CYS A 105 -13.52 -8.77 9.98
C CYS A 105 -13.62 -9.69 11.22
N ARG A 106 -14.51 -9.38 12.15
CA ARG A 106 -14.78 -10.18 13.36
C ARG A 106 -15.43 -11.51 13.01
N GLU A 107 -16.39 -11.51 12.08
CA GLU A 107 -17.00 -12.72 11.55
C GLU A 107 -15.98 -13.63 10.84
N LEU A 108 -15.00 -13.02 10.15
CA LEU A 108 -13.87 -13.73 9.54
C LEU A 108 -12.79 -14.14 10.54
N LYS A 109 -13.00 -13.88 11.84
CA LYS A 109 -12.09 -14.22 12.95
C LYS A 109 -10.71 -13.57 12.82
N MET A 110 -10.62 -12.37 12.27
CA MET A 110 -9.36 -11.63 12.10
C MET A 110 -8.89 -11.01 13.43
N GLY A 111 -8.76 -11.82 14.48
CA GLY A 111 -8.51 -11.34 15.83
C GLY A 111 -7.12 -10.73 16.03
N SER A 112 -6.13 -11.09 15.21
CA SER A 112 -4.78 -10.51 15.26
C SER A 112 -4.80 -9.08 14.72
N TYR A 113 -5.45 -8.87 13.57
CA TYR A 113 -5.67 -7.53 12.99
C TYR A 113 -6.56 -6.64 13.87
N LEU A 114 -7.68 -7.18 14.35
CA LEU A 114 -8.64 -6.42 15.16
C LEU A 114 -8.07 -5.99 16.53
N ALA A 115 -7.16 -6.77 17.10
CA ALA A 115 -6.49 -6.39 18.35
C ALA A 115 -5.63 -5.12 18.17
N VAL A 116 -4.92 -4.99 17.05
CA VAL A 116 -4.15 -3.77 16.73
C VAL A 116 -5.08 -2.56 16.59
N ALA A 117 -6.20 -2.71 15.90
CA ALA A 117 -7.13 -1.62 15.62
C ALA A 117 -7.94 -1.16 16.84
N ALA A 118 -8.02 -1.96 17.91
CA ALA A 118 -8.97 -1.79 19.00
C ALA A 118 -8.85 -0.46 19.76
N ALA A 119 -7.69 0.20 19.69
CA ALA A 119 -7.44 1.44 20.43
C ALA A 119 -7.94 2.69 19.70
N SER A 120 -8.07 2.66 18.37
CA SER A 120 -8.34 3.87 17.58
C SER A 120 -9.83 4.24 17.55
N ALA A 121 -10.12 5.54 17.54
CA ALA A 121 -11.44 6.07 17.25
C ALA A 121 -11.77 6.05 15.74
N ASN A 122 -10.74 5.98 14.88
CA ASN A 122 -10.93 5.78 13.44
C ASN A 122 -11.10 4.28 13.16
N PRO A 123 -12.27 3.83 12.70
CA PRO A 123 -12.56 2.41 12.61
C PRO A 123 -11.72 1.73 11.52
N PRO A 124 -11.27 0.48 11.74
CA PRO A 124 -10.47 -0.26 10.77
C PRO A 124 -11.24 -0.54 9.48
N ARG A 125 -10.52 -0.69 8.36
CA ARG A 125 -11.06 -1.13 7.06
C ARG A 125 -10.14 -2.15 6.42
N PHE A 126 -10.68 -3.32 6.13
CA PHE A 126 -9.98 -4.30 5.32
C PHE A 126 -10.35 -4.09 3.85
N ILE A 127 -9.35 -3.79 3.03
CA ILE A 127 -9.50 -3.42 1.63
C ILE A 127 -9.09 -4.60 0.77
N HIS A 128 -9.94 -5.00 -0.16
CA HIS A 128 -9.64 -5.99 -1.18
C HIS A 128 -10.08 -5.47 -2.55
N LEU A 129 -9.10 -5.08 -3.39
CA LEU A 129 -9.33 -4.85 -4.81
C LEU A 129 -8.96 -6.10 -5.59
N CYS A 130 -9.77 -6.47 -6.58
CA CYS A 130 -9.47 -7.58 -7.49
C CYS A 130 -9.46 -7.05 -8.92
N TYR A 131 -8.30 -7.15 -9.57
CA TYR A 131 -8.12 -6.92 -11.00
C TYR A 131 -8.38 -8.22 -11.76
N LYS A 132 -9.18 -8.15 -12.83
CA LYS A 132 -9.32 -9.22 -13.82
C LYS A 132 -9.05 -8.66 -15.22
N PRO A 133 -8.40 -9.44 -16.10
CA PRO A 133 -8.02 -8.95 -17.40
C PRO A 133 -9.27 -8.81 -18.30
N PRO A 134 -9.27 -7.87 -19.27
CA PRO A 134 -10.33 -7.81 -20.26
C PRO A 134 -10.57 -9.17 -20.93
N GLY A 135 -11.83 -9.57 -21.05
CA GLY A 135 -12.22 -10.89 -21.57
C GLY A 135 -12.03 -12.06 -20.59
N GLY A 136 -11.56 -11.82 -19.36
CA GLY A 136 -11.58 -12.77 -18.25
C GLY A 136 -10.65 -13.98 -18.35
N ASN A 137 -9.81 -14.06 -19.38
CA ASN A 137 -8.86 -15.17 -19.52
C ASN A 137 -7.70 -15.04 -18.54
N VAL A 138 -7.71 -15.87 -17.49
CA VAL A 138 -6.73 -15.86 -16.40
C VAL A 138 -5.83 -17.09 -16.49
N LYS A 139 -4.51 -16.88 -16.57
CA LYS A 139 -3.49 -17.93 -16.55
C LYS A 139 -2.73 -17.99 -15.23
N ARG A 140 -2.77 -16.91 -14.45
CA ARG A 140 -2.07 -16.78 -13.17
C ARG A 140 -2.83 -15.86 -12.24
N LYS A 141 -2.90 -16.24 -10.97
CA LYS A 141 -3.51 -15.47 -9.88
C LYS A 141 -2.43 -15.00 -8.92
N LEU A 142 -2.40 -13.72 -8.61
CA LEU A 142 -1.38 -13.10 -7.75
C LEU A 142 -2.06 -12.34 -6.62
N ALA A 143 -1.40 -12.24 -5.47
CA ALA A 143 -1.76 -11.26 -4.44
C ALA A 143 -0.59 -10.32 -4.14
N ILE A 144 -0.90 -9.05 -3.98
CA ILE A 144 -0.01 -8.01 -3.48
C ILE A 144 -0.62 -7.47 -2.19
N VAL A 145 0.05 -7.69 -1.06
CA VAL A 145 -0.44 -7.33 0.27
C VAL A 145 0.36 -6.13 0.79
N GLY A 146 -0.30 -5.12 1.35
CA GLY A 146 0.36 -3.94 1.89
C GLY A 146 0.09 -3.73 3.36
N LYS A 147 1.13 -3.45 4.17
CA LYS A 147 0.96 -2.90 5.52
C LYS A 147 0.22 -1.56 5.43
N GLY A 148 -0.88 -1.41 6.15
CA GLY A 148 -1.81 -0.29 6.07
C GLY A 148 -2.00 0.49 7.36
N LEU A 149 -0.94 0.71 8.15
CA LEU A 149 -1.04 1.49 9.38
C LEU A 149 -1.06 2.98 9.03
N THR A 150 -2.23 3.62 9.04
CA THR A 150 -2.34 5.04 8.65
C THR A 150 -1.70 5.96 9.68
N PHE A 151 -1.57 5.49 10.91
CA PHE A 151 -0.67 6.03 11.91
C PHE A 151 -0.25 4.93 12.89
N ASP A 152 0.98 5.02 13.38
CA ASP A 152 1.51 4.10 14.37
C ASP A 152 2.18 4.86 15.52
N SER A 153 1.48 4.91 16.67
CA SER A 153 2.05 5.45 17.91
C SER A 153 2.94 4.44 18.65
N GLY A 154 2.91 3.17 18.23
CA GLY A 154 3.43 2.00 18.95
C GLY A 154 2.48 1.38 19.97
N GLY A 155 1.26 1.91 20.12
CA GLY A 155 0.34 1.49 21.17
C GLY A 155 0.92 1.73 22.56
N TYR A 156 0.67 0.84 23.52
CA TYR A 156 1.21 0.96 24.88
C TYR A 156 2.74 0.90 24.95
N ASN A 157 3.39 0.17 24.04
CA ASN A 157 4.82 0.31 23.75
C ASN A 157 5.09 1.58 22.92
N ILE A 158 4.69 2.72 23.46
CA ILE A 158 4.72 4.00 22.76
C ILE A 158 6.13 4.31 22.23
N LYS A 159 6.19 4.79 20.99
CA LYS A 159 7.44 5.27 20.38
C LYS A 159 7.98 6.45 21.20
N ILE A 160 9.07 6.23 21.93
CA ILE A 160 9.71 7.24 22.79
C ILE A 160 11.10 7.64 22.28
N GLY A 161 11.41 8.94 22.41
CA GLY A 161 12.74 9.49 22.12
C GLY A 161 12.89 10.06 20.72
N ALA A 162 13.92 10.90 20.55
CA ALA A 162 14.12 11.73 19.35
C ALA A 162 14.41 10.93 18.06
N VAL A 163 14.77 9.65 18.18
CA VAL A 163 15.16 8.79 17.03
C VAL A 163 14.01 7.94 16.49
N CYS A 164 12.87 7.88 17.18
CA CYS A 164 11.74 7.04 16.78
C CYS A 164 10.88 7.65 15.66
N ASN A 165 11.05 8.95 15.37
CA ASN A 165 10.33 9.69 14.30
C ASN A 165 8.81 9.48 14.34
N ILE A 166 8.18 9.55 15.53
CA ILE A 166 6.74 9.32 15.70
C ILE A 166 5.91 10.26 14.81
N GLU A 167 6.39 11.49 14.58
CA GLU A 167 5.80 12.49 13.70
C GLU A 167 5.78 12.08 12.21
N LEU A 168 6.61 11.11 11.83
CA LEU A 168 6.68 10.56 10.47
C LEU A 168 5.90 9.26 10.31
N MET A 169 5.28 8.72 11.38
CA MET A 169 4.59 7.43 11.34
C MET A 169 3.28 7.43 10.53
N LYS A 170 2.89 8.57 9.94
CA LYS A 170 1.95 8.59 8.81
C LYS A 170 2.46 7.78 7.60
N TRP A 171 3.77 7.54 7.51
CA TRP A 171 4.39 6.73 6.46
C TRP A 171 4.23 5.23 6.67
N ASP A 172 3.67 4.80 7.81
CA ASP A 172 3.60 3.37 8.16
C ASP A 172 2.53 2.58 7.37
N MET A 173 1.85 3.28 6.46
CA MET A 173 1.01 2.75 5.40
C MET A 173 1.72 2.74 4.02
N GLY A 174 3.03 3.01 3.96
CA GLY A 174 3.79 3.09 2.70
C GLY A 174 3.76 1.80 1.87
N GLY A 175 3.65 0.64 2.53
CA GLY A 175 3.39 -0.64 1.87
C GLY A 175 2.06 -0.63 1.12
N SER A 176 0.96 -0.27 1.80
CA SER A 176 -0.36 -0.13 1.17
C SER A 176 -0.41 0.93 0.08
N ALA A 177 0.34 2.04 0.22
CA ALA A 177 0.44 3.07 -0.80
C ALA A 177 1.06 2.53 -2.09
N ALA A 178 2.11 1.71 -1.99
CA ALA A 178 2.72 1.04 -3.14
C ALA A 178 1.76 0.03 -3.78
N VAL A 179 1.02 -0.73 -2.97
CA VAL A 179 0.00 -1.69 -3.44
C VAL A 179 -1.12 -0.98 -4.22
N LEU A 180 -1.69 0.09 -3.68
CA LEU A 180 -2.76 0.83 -4.35
C LEU A 180 -2.23 1.65 -5.54
N GLY A 181 -1.00 2.14 -5.49
CA GLY A 181 -0.31 2.74 -6.65
C GLY A 181 -0.13 1.74 -7.79
N ALA A 182 0.25 0.49 -7.48
CA ALA A 182 0.31 -0.58 -8.46
C ALA A 182 -1.09 -0.92 -9.03
N ALA A 183 -2.13 -0.95 -8.20
CA ALA A 183 -3.51 -1.14 -8.66
C ALA A 183 -3.93 -0.05 -9.65
N LYS A 184 -3.64 1.22 -9.33
CA LYS A 184 -3.90 2.36 -10.22
C LYS A 184 -3.19 2.23 -11.57
N ALA A 185 -1.89 1.92 -11.56
CA ALA A 185 -1.14 1.73 -12.80
C ALA A 185 -1.69 0.55 -13.63
N LEU A 186 -2.07 -0.54 -12.98
CA LEU A 186 -2.62 -1.72 -13.65
C LEU A 186 -4.01 -1.50 -14.24
N GLY A 187 -4.80 -0.58 -13.67
CA GLY A 187 -6.08 -0.13 -14.22
C GLY A 187 -5.93 0.52 -15.59
N GLU A 188 -4.83 1.23 -15.82
CA GLU A 188 -4.47 1.83 -17.11
C GLU A 188 -3.85 0.80 -18.06
N ILE A 189 -2.88 0.00 -17.57
CA ILE A 189 -2.08 -0.92 -18.40
C ILE A 189 -2.92 -2.11 -18.90
N LYS A 190 -3.86 -2.59 -18.08
CA LYS A 190 -4.76 -3.72 -18.35
C LYS A 190 -4.04 -4.97 -18.90
N PRO A 191 -3.03 -5.53 -18.20
CA PRO A 191 -2.27 -6.67 -18.71
C PRO A 191 -3.13 -7.94 -18.84
N PRO A 192 -3.04 -8.68 -19.96
CA PRO A 192 -3.81 -9.90 -20.16
C PRO A 192 -3.26 -11.07 -19.35
N GLY A 193 -4.11 -12.07 -19.09
CA GLY A 193 -3.66 -13.36 -18.55
C GLY A 193 -3.41 -13.40 -17.05
N VAL A 194 -3.63 -12.31 -16.31
CA VAL A 194 -3.37 -12.24 -14.87
C VAL A 194 -4.59 -11.71 -14.10
N GLU A 195 -4.92 -12.37 -12.99
CA GLU A 195 -5.82 -11.86 -11.95
C GLU A 195 -4.97 -11.43 -10.77
N VAL A 196 -5.19 -10.22 -10.25
CA VAL A 196 -4.35 -9.66 -9.17
C VAL A 196 -5.22 -9.15 -8.03
N HIS A 197 -4.98 -9.67 -6.84
CA HIS A 197 -5.63 -9.27 -5.59
C HIS A 197 -4.74 -8.26 -4.86
N PHE A 198 -5.26 -7.07 -4.58
CA PHE A 198 -4.60 -6.03 -3.81
C PHE A 198 -5.27 -5.96 -2.44
N ILE A 199 -4.54 -6.32 -1.39
CA ILE A 199 -5.10 -6.54 -0.06
C ILE A 199 -4.39 -5.65 0.94
N VAL A 200 -5.17 -4.93 1.75
CA VAL A 200 -4.66 -4.05 2.80
C VAL A 200 -5.53 -4.20 4.04
N ALA A 201 -4.95 -4.57 5.18
CA ALA A 201 -5.60 -4.49 6.48
C ALA A 201 -5.30 -3.10 7.07
N ALA A 202 -6.17 -2.12 6.83
CA ALA A 202 -5.93 -0.73 7.21
C ALA A 202 -6.48 -0.40 8.60
N CYS A 203 -5.61 0.10 9.48
CA CYS A 203 -5.99 0.55 10.82
C CYS A 203 -5.01 1.61 11.34
N GLU A 204 -5.24 2.08 12.56
CA GLU A 204 -4.29 2.90 13.31
C GLU A 204 -3.89 2.14 14.57
N ASN A 205 -2.62 2.23 14.95
CA ASN A 205 -2.12 1.72 16.23
C ASN A 205 -2.03 2.89 17.21
N MET A 206 -2.94 2.91 18.18
CA MET A 206 -3.17 4.03 19.08
C MET A 206 -3.12 3.58 20.55
N ILE A 207 -3.21 4.55 21.47
CA ILE A 207 -3.33 4.31 22.91
C ILE A 207 -4.72 4.73 23.36
N SER A 208 -5.45 3.82 23.99
CA SER A 208 -6.71 4.11 24.66
C SER A 208 -7.03 3.00 25.67
N GLY A 209 -8.08 3.20 26.47
CA GLY A 209 -8.55 2.19 27.42
C GLY A 209 -9.07 0.89 26.75
N THR A 210 -9.32 0.89 25.45
CA THR A 210 -9.74 -0.29 24.67
C THR A 210 -8.57 -0.95 23.92
N GLY A 211 -7.37 -0.40 24.03
CA GLY A 211 -6.20 -0.90 23.31
C GLY A 211 -5.67 -2.24 23.80
N MET A 212 -5.06 -2.98 22.86
CA MET A 212 -4.26 -4.16 23.13
C MET A 212 -3.08 -3.82 24.05
N ARG A 213 -2.81 -4.68 25.03
CA ARG A 213 -1.72 -4.52 26.00
C ARG A 213 -0.56 -5.45 25.68
N PRO A 214 0.66 -5.09 26.11
CA PRO A 214 1.77 -6.03 26.14
C PRO A 214 1.41 -7.23 27.05
N GLY A 215 1.67 -8.44 26.57
CA GLY A 215 1.29 -9.71 27.22
C GLY A 215 -0.10 -10.23 26.85
N ASP A 216 -0.91 -9.47 26.09
CA ASP A 216 -2.17 -10.02 25.56
C ASP A 216 -1.88 -11.19 24.59
N ILE A 217 -2.72 -12.23 24.63
CA ILE A 217 -2.69 -13.33 23.67
C ILE A 217 -3.85 -13.14 22.69
N VAL A 218 -3.53 -12.93 21.41
CA VAL A 218 -4.51 -12.75 20.33
C VAL A 218 -4.62 -14.02 19.50
N THR A 219 -5.74 -14.22 18.82
CA THR A 219 -5.96 -15.38 17.93
C THR A 219 -6.16 -14.89 16.50
N ALA A 220 -5.28 -15.31 15.59
CA ALA A 220 -5.40 -15.01 14.16
C ALA A 220 -6.49 -15.87 13.50
N SER A 221 -6.94 -15.49 12.31
CA SER A 221 -8.03 -16.13 11.55
C SER A 221 -7.73 -17.55 11.06
N ASN A 222 -6.49 -18.02 11.22
CA ASN A 222 -6.09 -19.41 11.02
C ASN A 222 -6.09 -20.24 12.32
N GLY A 223 -6.55 -19.67 13.44
CA GLY A 223 -6.63 -20.33 14.76
C GLY A 223 -5.33 -20.33 15.56
N LYS A 224 -4.21 -19.83 15.01
CA LYS A 224 -2.96 -19.69 15.78
C LYS A 224 -3.06 -18.56 16.78
N THR A 225 -2.56 -18.80 17.98
CA THR A 225 -2.43 -17.78 19.03
C THR A 225 -1.07 -17.09 18.94
N ILE A 226 -1.04 -15.81 19.32
CA ILE A 226 0.15 -14.96 19.30
C ILE A 226 0.18 -14.20 20.62
N GLU A 227 1.22 -14.40 21.42
CA GLU A 227 1.53 -13.52 22.55
C GLU A 227 2.13 -12.23 22.02
N VAL A 228 1.56 -11.09 22.42
CA VAL A 228 1.99 -9.77 22.00
C VAL A 228 2.91 -9.19 23.06
N ASP A 229 4.20 -9.50 22.97
CA ASP A 229 5.22 -8.97 23.87
C ASP A 229 5.48 -7.46 23.67
N ASN A 230 5.25 -6.96 22.45
CA ASN A 230 5.43 -5.56 22.07
C ASN A 230 4.35 -5.08 21.08
N THR A 231 3.58 -4.05 21.47
CA THR A 231 2.50 -3.47 20.65
C THR A 231 3.00 -2.56 19.52
N ASP A 232 4.31 -2.25 19.46
CA ASP A 232 5.00 -1.54 18.36
C ASP A 232 5.53 -2.50 17.28
N ALA A 233 5.22 -3.80 17.43
CA ALA A 233 5.41 -4.82 16.41
C ALA A 233 4.09 -5.17 15.71
N GLU A 234 3.14 -4.25 15.66
CA GLU A 234 1.76 -4.41 15.19
C GLU A 234 1.64 -4.79 13.71
N GLY A 235 2.52 -4.28 12.85
CA GLY A 235 2.44 -4.50 11.41
C GLY A 235 2.42 -5.97 11.01
N ARG A 236 3.15 -6.83 11.73
CA ARG A 236 3.13 -8.28 11.47
C ARG A 236 1.82 -8.94 11.92
N LEU A 237 1.14 -8.37 12.92
CA LEU A 237 -0.14 -8.87 13.40
C LEU A 237 -1.27 -8.56 12.41
N THR A 238 -1.27 -7.37 11.82
CA THR A 238 -2.23 -7.01 10.75
C THR A 238 -1.97 -7.81 9.48
N LEU A 239 -0.70 -7.99 9.10
CA LEU A 239 -0.29 -8.80 7.95
C LEU A 239 -0.64 -10.29 8.14
N ALA A 240 -0.58 -10.83 9.36
CA ALA A 240 -0.92 -12.24 9.60
C ALA A 240 -2.33 -12.58 9.09
N ASP A 241 -3.33 -11.76 9.42
CA ASP A 241 -4.70 -11.97 8.96
C ASP A 241 -4.88 -11.61 7.47
N ALA A 242 -4.19 -10.58 6.98
CA ALA A 242 -4.21 -10.24 5.56
C ALA A 242 -3.64 -11.36 4.67
N LEU A 243 -2.54 -11.99 5.10
CA LEU A 243 -1.91 -13.12 4.40
C LEU A 243 -2.80 -14.36 4.44
N VAL A 244 -3.41 -14.68 5.59
CA VAL A 244 -4.38 -15.78 5.67
C VAL A 244 -5.56 -15.54 4.73
N TYR A 245 -6.07 -14.30 4.66
CA TYR A 245 -7.13 -13.93 3.73
C TYR A 245 -6.69 -14.05 2.27
N ALA A 246 -5.48 -13.60 1.93
CA ALA A 246 -4.90 -13.69 0.58
C ALA A 246 -4.75 -15.15 0.13
N CYS A 247 -4.25 -16.04 0.99
CA CYS A 247 -4.15 -17.48 0.71
C CYS A 247 -5.53 -18.10 0.39
N LYS A 248 -6.59 -17.68 1.09
CA LYS A 248 -7.97 -18.15 0.83
C LYS A 248 -8.53 -17.73 -0.53
N GLN A 249 -7.90 -16.77 -1.23
CA GLN A 249 -8.29 -16.39 -2.59
C GLN A 249 -7.77 -17.38 -3.66
N GLY A 250 -6.95 -18.38 -3.27
CA GLY A 250 -6.43 -19.39 -4.20
C GLY A 250 -5.41 -18.82 -5.20
N VAL A 251 -4.57 -17.90 -4.74
CA VAL A 251 -3.51 -17.26 -5.54
C VAL A 251 -2.27 -18.15 -5.66
N ASP A 252 -1.56 -18.04 -6.78
CA ASP A 252 -0.34 -18.80 -7.05
C ASP A 252 0.88 -18.23 -6.29
N LYS A 253 0.92 -16.90 -6.11
CA LYS A 253 2.01 -16.19 -5.45
C LYS A 253 1.49 -15.00 -4.67
N ILE A 254 2.17 -14.71 -3.56
CA ILE A 254 1.92 -13.56 -2.70
C ILE A 254 3.21 -12.77 -2.57
N ILE A 255 3.14 -11.46 -2.67
CA ILE A 255 4.20 -10.53 -2.25
C ILE A 255 3.56 -9.56 -1.26
N ASP A 256 4.15 -9.43 -0.06
CA ASP A 256 3.81 -8.36 0.86
C ASP A 256 4.88 -7.25 0.87
N LEU A 257 4.43 -6.01 1.04
CA LEU A 257 5.28 -4.83 1.20
C LEU A 257 4.93 -4.14 2.51
N ALA A 258 5.95 -3.89 3.34
CA ALA A 258 5.74 -3.34 4.67
C ALA A 258 6.92 -2.49 5.16
N THR A 259 6.60 -1.35 5.76
CA THR A 259 7.49 -0.57 6.64
C THR A 259 7.65 -1.30 7.98
N LEU A 260 8.19 -2.52 7.95
CA LEU A 260 7.99 -3.47 9.05
C LEU A 260 8.97 -3.30 10.21
N THR A 261 10.23 -2.93 9.94
CA THR A 261 11.26 -2.87 10.98
C THR A 261 12.22 -1.70 10.77
N GLY A 262 12.56 -0.99 11.85
CA GLY A 262 13.68 -0.06 11.86
C GLY A 262 15.03 -0.75 11.58
N PHE A 263 15.16 -2.03 11.97
CA PHE A 263 16.37 -2.83 11.76
C PHE A 263 16.72 -3.04 10.28
N CYS A 264 15.73 -3.08 9.38
CA CYS A 264 16.01 -3.13 7.94
C CYS A 264 16.80 -1.89 7.47
N ARG A 265 16.46 -0.70 7.98
CA ARG A 265 17.21 0.53 7.70
C ARG A 265 18.62 0.51 8.29
N VAL A 266 18.80 -0.09 9.47
CA VAL A 266 20.13 -0.28 10.06
C VAL A 266 20.99 -1.20 9.20
N ALA A 267 20.41 -2.28 8.67
CA ALA A 267 21.12 -3.28 7.88
C ALA A 267 21.44 -2.82 6.44
N LEU A 268 20.50 -2.16 5.76
CA LEU A 268 20.57 -1.87 4.32
C LEU A 268 20.58 -0.37 3.97
N GLY A 269 20.48 0.51 4.96
CA GLY A 269 20.37 1.95 4.75
C GLY A 269 18.99 2.40 4.26
N PRO A 270 18.83 3.67 3.85
CA PRO A 270 17.54 4.25 3.47
C PRO A 270 17.12 3.99 2.01
N SER A 271 17.99 3.40 1.19
CA SER A 271 17.79 3.33 -0.28
C SER A 271 17.60 1.91 -0.82
N ILE A 272 17.79 0.88 0.00
CA ILE A 272 17.69 -0.53 -0.40
C ILE A 272 16.66 -1.22 0.50
N ALA A 273 15.62 -1.80 -0.11
CA ALA A 273 14.65 -2.64 0.59
C ALA A 273 15.16 -4.08 0.72
N ALA A 274 14.80 -4.76 1.82
CA ALA A 274 15.04 -6.18 1.98
C ALA A 274 13.95 -7.00 1.26
N SER A 275 14.33 -8.15 0.69
CA SER A 275 13.40 -9.16 0.21
C SER A 275 13.70 -10.48 0.91
N LEU A 276 12.68 -11.09 1.49
CA LEU A 276 12.73 -12.41 2.12
C LEU A 276 11.73 -13.31 1.41
N GLN A 277 12.12 -14.54 1.11
CA GLN A 277 11.27 -15.52 0.47
C GLN A 277 11.23 -16.80 1.31
N GLY A 278 10.04 -17.19 1.75
CA GLY A 278 9.80 -18.53 2.29
C GLY A 278 9.74 -19.55 1.16
N PHE A 279 10.33 -20.72 1.37
CA PHE A 279 10.22 -21.88 0.48
C PHE A 279 8.94 -22.66 0.74
#